data_AF-A0A5K1K4D1-F1
#
_entry.id   AF-A0A5K1K4D1-F1
#
_cell.length_a   1.000
_cell.length_b   1.000
_cell.length_c   1.000
_cell.angle_alpha   90.00
_cell.angle_beta   90.00
_cell.angle_gamma   90.00
#
_symmetry.space_group_name_H-M   'P 1'
#
loop_
_entity.id
_entity.type
_entity.pdbx_description
1 polymer ?
#
loop_
_entity_poly.entity_id
_entity_poly.type
_entity_poly.pdbx_seq_one_letter_code
_entity_poly.pdbx_strand_id
1 'polypeptide(L)'
;MFLYSLLGVSCFFGLAVTCLFLPLNHFAGKVVVGAQENLMKARDERVALMNEILGGIRMLKFMAWERSFEKRVMKVRERELKHQKLNYTIEVLWNAIWNGSPILVTLVSFWHFAIVRKQVLTPSIAFTSISVFNEMKFALNALPETLIQVLQGVVSLRRIEKYMHGAEVKPVPPLDGLAHPIAL
;
A
#
# COMPACT_ATOMS: atom_id res chain seq x y z
N MET A 1 2.41 -18.28 24.47
CA MET A 1 2.97 -18.92 25.69
C MET A 1 3.94 -18.01 26.43
N PHE A 2 5.02 -17.54 25.80
CA PHE A 2 6.05 -16.72 26.48
C PHE A 2 5.54 -15.41 27.12
N LEU A 3 4.70 -14.65 26.41
CA LEU A 3 4.12 -13.42 26.95
C LEU A 3 3.18 -13.67 28.14
N TYR A 4 2.49 -14.82 28.15
CA TYR A 4 1.64 -15.23 29.27
C TYR A 4 2.47 -15.63 30.49
N SER A 5 3.65 -16.26 30.33
CA SER A 5 4.54 -16.51 31.46
C SER A 5 5.11 -15.24 32.09
N LEU A 6 5.28 -14.17 31.31
CA LEU A 6 5.79 -12.88 31.79
C LEU A 6 4.72 -12.02 32.48
N LEU A 7 3.57 -11.84 31.82
CA LEU A 7 2.53 -10.88 32.24
C LEU A 7 1.26 -11.55 32.79
N GLY A 8 1.16 -12.88 32.72
CA GLY A 8 -0.06 -13.62 33.06
C GLY A 8 -1.27 -13.15 32.25
N VAL A 9 -2.39 -12.96 32.94
CA VAL A 9 -3.66 -12.52 32.34
C VAL A 9 -3.56 -11.11 31.73
N SER A 10 -2.63 -10.26 32.17
CA SER A 10 -2.45 -8.91 31.61
C SER A 10 -2.07 -8.90 30.12
N CYS A 11 -1.47 -10.00 29.63
CA CYS A 11 -1.18 -10.22 28.21
C CYS A 11 -2.45 -10.07 27.33
N PHE A 12 -3.60 -10.54 27.80
CA PHE A 12 -4.84 -10.50 27.03
C PHE A 12 -5.37 -9.09 26.81
N PHE A 13 -5.11 -8.16 27.74
CA PHE A 13 -5.49 -6.76 27.56
C PHE A 13 -4.66 -6.09 26.47
N GLY A 14 -3.34 -6.35 26.42
CA GLY A 14 -2.49 -5.89 25.32
C GLY A 14 -2.87 -6.48 23.97
N LEU A 15 -3.19 -7.78 23.96
CA LEU A 15 -3.73 -8.47 22.77
C LEU A 15 -5.06 -7.86 22.32
N ALA A 16 -5.98 -7.57 23.23
CA ALA A 16 -7.26 -6.94 22.90
C ALA A 16 -7.06 -5.56 22.25
N VAL A 17 -6.17 -4.74 22.80
CA VAL A 17 -5.81 -3.45 22.19
C VAL A 17 -5.21 -3.66 20.79
N THR A 18 -4.33 -4.64 20.61
CA THR A 18 -3.74 -4.96 19.31
C THR A 18 -4.79 -5.39 18.30
N CYS A 19 -5.74 -6.24 18.71
CA CYS A 19 -6.87 -6.65 17.88
C CYS A 19 -7.79 -5.48 17.51
N LEU A 20 -7.96 -4.47 18.38
CA LEU A 20 -8.71 -3.25 18.08
C LEU A 20 -7.99 -2.37 17.03
N PHE A 21 -6.66 -2.41 16.96
CA PHE A 21 -5.90 -1.69 15.93
C PHE A 21 -6.01 -2.31 14.53
N LEU A 22 -6.32 -3.61 14.42
CA LEU A 22 -6.47 -4.28 13.12
C LEU A 22 -7.60 -3.69 12.24
N PRO A 23 -8.85 -3.53 12.70
CA PRO A 23 -9.89 -2.91 11.89
C PRO A 23 -9.57 -1.44 11.60
N LEU A 24 -8.99 -0.72 12.56
CA LEU A 24 -8.57 0.67 12.35
C LEU A 24 -7.55 0.78 11.20
N ASN A 25 -6.60 -0.15 11.12
CA ASN A 25 -5.66 -0.25 9.99
C ASN A 25 -6.37 -0.45 8.66
N HIS A 26 -7.33 -1.37 8.61
CA HIS A 26 -8.10 -1.62 7.39
C HIS A 26 -8.90 -0.39 6.92
N PHE A 27 -9.59 0.30 7.84
CA PHE A 27 -10.35 1.51 7.49
C PHE A 27 -9.44 2.66 7.06
N ALA A 28 -8.32 2.87 7.75
CA ALA A 28 -7.35 3.89 7.39
C ALA A 28 -6.74 3.64 6.00
N GLY A 29 -6.49 2.38 5.64
CA GLY A 29 -6.04 2.00 4.31
C GLY A 29 -6.98 2.50 3.20
N LYS A 30 -8.30 2.42 3.39
CA LYS A 30 -9.27 2.95 2.42
C LYS A 30 -9.16 4.46 2.22
N VAL A 31 -8.91 5.21 3.30
CA VAL A 31 -8.73 6.66 3.25
C VAL A 31 -7.45 7.02 2.50
N VAL A 32 -6.35 6.32 2.78
CA VAL A 32 -5.07 6.50 2.10
C VAL A 32 -5.22 6.23 0.59
N VAL A 33 -5.83 5.10 0.22
CA VAL A 33 -6.07 4.74 -1.19
C VAL A 33 -6.91 5.82 -1.88
N GLY A 34 -8.00 6.29 -1.26
CA GLY A 34 -8.83 7.35 -1.85
C GLY A 34 -8.09 8.68 -2.01
N ALA A 35 -7.23 9.06 -1.06
CA ALA A 35 -6.41 10.27 -1.17
C ALA A 35 -5.37 10.14 -2.30
N GLN A 36 -4.74 8.97 -2.40
CA GLN A 36 -3.74 8.66 -3.42
C GLN A 36 -4.36 8.61 -4.83
N GLU A 37 -5.56 8.06 -4.98
CA GLU A 37 -6.29 8.09 -6.27
C GLU A 37 -6.56 9.52 -6.75
N ASN A 38 -6.98 10.42 -5.85
CA ASN A 38 -7.21 11.82 -6.19
C ASN A 38 -5.92 12.53 -6.60
N LEU A 39 -4.80 12.23 -5.93
CA LEU A 39 -3.48 12.73 -6.31
C LEU A 39 -3.07 12.22 -7.70
N MET A 40 -3.27 10.93 -7.99
CA MET A 40 -2.96 10.36 -9.30
C MET A 40 -3.78 10.99 -10.42
N LYS A 41 -5.10 11.20 -10.22
CA LYS A 41 -5.94 11.90 -11.22
C LYS A 41 -5.41 13.28 -11.58
N ALA A 42 -5.01 14.09 -10.59
CA ALA A 42 -4.45 15.42 -10.83
C ALA A 42 -3.08 15.35 -11.53
N ARG A 43 -2.28 14.33 -11.22
CA ARG A 43 -0.96 14.11 -11.83
C ARG A 43 -1.10 13.68 -13.30
N ASP A 44 -2.03 12.79 -13.59
CA ASP A 44 -2.35 12.33 -14.94
C ASP A 44 -2.85 13.49 -15.81
N GLU A 45 -3.74 14.34 -15.29
CA GLU A 45 -4.19 15.55 -15.99
C GLU A 45 -3.02 16.49 -16.34
N ARG A 46 -2.08 16.71 -15.40
CA ARG A 46 -0.89 17.54 -15.66
C ARG A 46 0.01 16.92 -16.74
N VAL A 47 0.24 15.61 -16.67
CA VAL A 47 1.11 14.90 -17.62
C VAL A 47 0.48 14.89 -19.02
N ALA A 48 -0.83 14.67 -19.13
CA ALA A 48 -1.56 14.75 -20.38
C ALA A 48 -1.44 16.15 -21.01
N LEU A 49 -1.66 17.21 -20.23
CA LEU A 49 -1.52 18.59 -20.70
C LEU A 49 -0.08 18.91 -21.16
N MET A 50 0.92 18.38 -20.45
CA MET A 50 2.32 18.52 -20.87
C MET A 50 2.59 17.84 -22.21
N ASN A 51 2.04 16.64 -22.42
CA ASN A 51 2.18 15.94 -23.69
C ASN A 51 1.53 16.71 -24.85
N GLU A 52 0.37 17.34 -24.64
CA GLU A 52 -0.26 18.23 -25.63
C GLU A 52 0.64 19.42 -26.00
N ILE A 53 1.23 20.08 -25.01
CA ILE A 53 2.12 21.23 -25.20
C ILE A 53 3.37 20.82 -25.99
N LEU A 54 3.99 19.68 -25.64
CA LEU A 54 5.19 19.19 -26.32
C LEU A 54 4.88 18.77 -27.76
N GLY A 55 3.74 18.12 -28.00
CA GLY A 55 3.28 17.77 -29.35
C GLY A 55 3.03 19.01 -30.23
N GLY A 56 2.52 20.10 -29.64
CA GLY A 56 2.18 21.35 -30.32
C GLY A 56 3.23 22.46 -30.26
N ILE A 57 4.46 22.20 -29.78
CA ILE A 57 5.37 23.26 -29.32
C ILE A 57 5.75 24.30 -30.39
N ARG A 58 5.86 23.89 -31.67
CA ARG A 58 6.18 24.81 -32.78
C ARG A 58 5.07 25.83 -33.00
N MET A 59 3.82 25.39 -33.01
CA MET A 59 2.64 26.25 -33.19
C MET A 59 2.49 27.21 -32.01
N LEU A 60 2.66 26.69 -30.79
CA LEU A 60 2.62 27.49 -29.56
C LEU A 60 3.62 28.65 -29.59
N LYS A 61 4.86 28.40 -30.01
CA LYS A 61 5.90 29.43 -30.15
C LYS A 61 5.59 30.41 -31.29
N PHE A 62 5.10 29.93 -32.43
CA PHE A 62 4.74 30.79 -33.55
C PHE A 62 3.64 31.80 -33.18
N MET A 63 2.69 31.38 -32.34
CA MET A 63 1.59 32.22 -31.86
C MET A 63 1.89 33.01 -30.57
N ALA A 64 3.10 32.86 -30.00
CA ALA A 64 3.47 33.44 -28.70
C ALA A 64 2.50 33.09 -27.55
N TRP A 65 1.97 31.85 -27.54
CA TRP A 65 0.98 31.38 -26.56
C TRP A 65 1.59 30.72 -25.32
N GLU A 66 2.91 30.68 -25.19
CA GLU A 66 3.60 29.97 -24.10
C GLU A 66 3.13 30.42 -22.71
N ARG A 67 2.93 31.72 -22.50
CA ARG A 67 2.48 32.27 -21.20
C ARG A 67 1.05 31.87 -20.84
N SER A 68 0.18 31.71 -21.83
CA SER A 68 -1.20 31.25 -21.61
C SER A 68 -1.22 29.79 -21.17
N PHE A 69 -0.47 28.94 -21.87
CA PHE A 69 -0.37 27.51 -21.53
C PHE A 69 0.38 27.28 -20.21
N GLU A 70 1.41 28.08 -19.91
CA GLU A 70 2.08 28.09 -18.61
C GLU A 70 1.07 28.31 -17.48
N LYS A 71 0.21 29.35 -17.58
CA LYS A 71 -0.85 29.61 -16.59
C LYS A 71 -1.82 28.43 -16.46
N ARG A 72 -2.20 27.81 -17.58
CA ARG A 72 -3.10 26.64 -17.59
C ARG A 72 -2.48 25.46 -16.84
N VAL A 73 -1.20 25.18 -17.08
CA VAL A 73 -0.43 24.13 -16.37
C VAL A 73 -0.31 24.44 -14.89
N MET A 74 0.02 25.69 -14.53
CA MET A 74 0.17 26.09 -13.14
C MET A 74 -1.14 25.93 -12.35
N LYS A 75 -2.29 26.20 -12.97
CA LYS A 75 -3.60 25.93 -12.35
C LYS A 75 -3.84 24.44 -12.06
N VAL A 76 -3.39 23.54 -12.94
CA VAL A 76 -3.44 22.08 -12.68
C VAL A 76 -2.45 21.71 -11.58
N ARG A 77 -1.24 22.27 -11.61
CA ARG A 77 -0.19 22.04 -10.60
C ARG A 77 -0.64 22.47 -9.20
N GLU A 78 -1.34 23.58 -9.06
CA GLU A 78 -1.91 24.01 -7.77
C GLU A 78 -2.91 22.99 -7.21
N ARG A 79 -3.75 22.39 -8.06
CA ARG A 79 -4.66 21.31 -7.64
C ARG A 79 -3.91 20.05 -7.24
N GLU A 80 -2.91 19.65 -8.02
CA GLU A 80 -2.02 18.52 -7.69
C GLU A 80 -1.35 18.74 -6.31
N LEU A 81 -0.79 19.93 -6.06
CA LEU A 81 -0.14 20.25 -4.79
C LEU A 81 -1.10 20.24 -3.59
N LYS A 82 -2.37 20.64 -3.78
CA LYS A 82 -3.41 20.53 -2.75
C LYS A 82 -3.67 19.06 -2.39
N HIS A 83 -3.85 18.20 -3.39
CA HIS A 83 -4.02 16.76 -3.15
C HIS A 83 -2.76 16.12 -2.56
N GLN A 84 -1.57 16.57 -3.00
CA GLN A 84 -0.30 16.08 -2.47
C GLN A 84 -0.14 16.44 -0.99
N LYS A 85 -0.45 17.68 -0.60
CA LYS A 85 -0.42 18.11 0.80
C LYS A 85 -1.40 17.29 1.65
N LEU A 86 -2.61 17.05 1.15
CA LEU A 86 -3.60 16.23 1.85
C LEU A 86 -3.10 14.79 2.03
N ASN A 87 -2.60 14.16 0.96
CA ASN A 87 -2.06 12.81 0.99
C ASN A 87 -0.90 12.69 2.00
N TYR A 88 0.05 13.62 1.95
CA TYR A 88 1.17 13.65 2.90
C TYR A 88 0.70 13.84 4.35
N THR A 89 -0.30 14.69 4.58
CA THR A 89 -0.87 14.88 5.92
C THR A 89 -1.49 13.59 6.46
N ILE A 90 -2.24 12.87 5.61
CA ILE A 90 -2.84 11.58 5.95
C ILE A 90 -1.75 10.55 6.26
N GLU A 91 -0.72 10.45 5.43
CA GLU A 91 0.41 9.53 5.63
C GLU A 91 1.16 9.81 6.94
N VAL A 92 1.42 11.08 7.28
CA VAL A 92 2.09 11.45 8.53
C VAL A 92 1.24 11.10 9.74
N LEU A 93 -0.06 11.42 9.73
CA LEU A 93 -0.99 11.04 10.80
C LEU A 93 -1.05 9.53 10.96
N TRP A 94 -1.11 8.81 9.85
CA TRP A 94 -1.15 7.35 9.84
C TRP A 94 0.12 6.75 10.45
N ASN A 95 1.29 7.24 10.02
CA ASN A 95 2.57 6.84 10.60
C ASN A 95 2.65 7.16 12.10
N ALA A 96 2.16 8.31 12.54
CA ALA A 96 2.15 8.67 13.96
C ALA A 96 1.30 7.72 14.80
N ILE A 97 0.10 7.37 14.34
CA ILE A 97 -0.77 6.37 15.00
C ILE A 97 -0.08 5.00 15.01
N TRP A 98 0.55 4.61 13.90
CA TRP A 98 1.21 3.31 13.78
C TRP A 98 2.40 3.16 14.72
N ASN A 99 3.23 4.20 14.83
CA ASN A 99 4.37 4.26 15.73
C ASN A 99 3.95 4.41 17.20
N GLY A 100 2.82 5.06 17.48
CA GLY A 100 2.28 5.21 18.84
C GLY A 100 1.54 3.97 19.38
N SER A 101 1.09 3.07 18.49
CA SER A 101 0.29 1.90 18.88
C SER A 101 0.99 0.96 19.89
N PRO A 102 2.29 0.62 19.78
CA PRO A 102 2.96 -0.20 20.79
C PRO A 102 3.02 0.45 22.18
N ILE A 103 3.12 1.78 22.23
CA ILE A 103 3.09 2.54 23.48
C ILE A 103 1.73 2.36 24.15
N LEU A 104 0.63 2.43 23.39
CA LEU A 104 -0.71 2.20 23.93
C LEU A 104 -0.92 0.75 24.40
N VAL A 105 -0.45 -0.24 23.63
CA VAL A 105 -0.53 -1.67 23.99
C VAL A 105 0.20 -1.95 25.31
N THR A 106 1.43 -1.44 25.43
CA THR A 106 2.26 -1.63 26.61
C THR A 106 1.71 -0.88 27.81
N LEU A 107 1.25 0.35 27.63
CA LEU A 107 0.64 1.17 28.68
C LEU A 107 -0.61 0.49 29.28
N VAL A 108 -1.52 -0.02 28.45
CA VAL A 108 -2.72 -0.73 28.93
C VAL A 108 -2.35 -2.04 29.63
N SER A 109 -1.42 -2.80 29.08
CA SER A 109 -0.97 -4.09 29.67
C SER A 109 -0.30 -3.89 31.02
N PHE A 110 0.58 -2.89 31.13
CA PHE A 110 1.30 -2.56 32.36
C PHE A 110 0.39 -1.92 33.39
N TRP A 111 -0.57 -1.08 32.96
CA TRP A 111 -1.61 -0.55 33.84
C TRP A 111 -2.39 -1.68 34.53
N HIS A 112 -2.88 -2.65 33.76
CA HIS A 112 -3.57 -3.82 34.32
C HIS A 112 -2.64 -4.66 35.22
N PHE A 113 -1.39 -4.87 34.82
CA PHE A 113 -0.42 -5.65 35.59
C PHE A 113 -0.03 -5.01 36.94
N ALA A 114 0.27 -3.71 36.94
CA ALA A 114 0.76 -3.01 38.12
C ALA A 114 -0.37 -2.58 39.05
N ILE A 115 -1.50 -2.09 38.53
CA ILE A 115 -2.55 -1.49 39.36
C ILE A 115 -3.61 -2.52 39.75
N VAL A 116 -4.14 -3.28 38.76
CA VAL A 116 -5.23 -4.23 39.01
C VAL A 116 -4.70 -5.48 39.70
N ARG A 117 -3.61 -6.05 39.17
CA ARG A 117 -2.98 -7.25 39.75
C ARG A 117 -2.04 -6.96 40.92
N LYS A 118 -1.69 -5.69 41.16
CA LYS A 118 -0.75 -5.26 42.23
C LYS A 118 0.60 -6.01 42.19
N GLN A 119 1.06 -6.36 41.00
CA GLN A 119 2.34 -7.05 40.85
C GLN A 119 3.48 -6.08 40.56
N VAL A 120 4.67 -6.44 41.04
CA VAL A 120 5.87 -5.63 40.83
C VAL A 120 6.34 -5.80 39.39
N LEU A 121 6.27 -4.70 38.63
CA LEU A 121 6.78 -4.66 37.27
C LEU A 121 8.30 -4.47 37.32
N THR A 122 9.04 -5.58 37.23
CA THR A 122 10.51 -5.52 37.17
C THR A 122 10.98 -5.10 35.76
N PRO A 123 12.15 -4.44 35.63
CA PRO A 123 12.68 -4.03 34.33
C PRO A 123 12.84 -5.20 33.35
N SER A 124 13.25 -6.37 33.84
CA SER A 124 13.36 -7.59 33.03
C SER A 124 12.01 -8.00 32.43
N ILE A 125 10.92 -7.94 33.19
CA ILE A 125 9.59 -8.26 32.68
C ILE A 125 9.13 -7.17 31.70
N ALA A 126 9.34 -5.90 32.03
CA ALA A 126 8.87 -4.77 31.22
C ALA A 126 9.54 -4.74 29.83
N PHE A 127 10.87 -4.68 29.78
CA PHE A 127 11.59 -4.57 28.50
C PHE A 127 11.39 -5.80 27.62
N THR A 128 11.42 -7.00 28.19
CA THR A 128 11.16 -8.23 27.43
C THR A 128 9.73 -8.26 26.88
N SER A 129 8.74 -7.82 27.66
CA SER A 129 7.34 -7.79 27.19
C SER A 129 7.12 -6.78 26.06
N ILE A 130 7.75 -5.60 26.12
CA ILE A 130 7.67 -4.59 25.05
C ILE A 130 8.16 -5.18 23.72
N SER A 131 9.33 -5.82 23.72
CA SER A 131 9.89 -6.45 22.52
C SER A 131 8.96 -7.52 21.96
N VAL A 132 8.40 -8.38 22.82
CA VAL A 132 7.48 -9.44 22.40
C VAL A 132 6.18 -8.88 21.82
N PHE A 133 5.63 -7.79 22.39
CA PHE A 133 4.46 -7.12 21.83
C PHE A 133 4.74 -6.52 20.45
N ASN A 134 5.92 -5.92 20.24
CA ASN A 134 6.30 -5.37 18.94
C ASN A 134 6.37 -6.44 17.85
N GLU A 135 7.03 -7.57 18.13
CA GLU A 135 7.13 -8.70 17.20
C GLU A 135 5.76 -9.30 16.88
N MET A 136 4.93 -9.49 17.92
CA MET A 136 3.59 -10.03 17.75
C MET A 136 2.70 -9.11 16.91
N LYS A 137 2.79 -7.79 17.10
CA LYS A 137 2.09 -6.82 16.26
C LYS A 137 2.50 -6.95 14.80
N PHE A 138 3.81 -7.03 14.51
CA PHE A 138 4.29 -7.19 13.14
C PHE A 138 3.68 -8.45 12.50
N ALA A 139 3.76 -9.59 13.18
CA ALA A 139 3.19 -10.85 12.70
C ALA A 139 1.67 -10.76 12.47
N LEU A 140 0.92 -10.15 13.41
CA LEU A 140 -0.54 -9.99 13.31
C LEU A 140 -0.96 -9.10 12.13
N ASN A 141 -0.14 -8.13 11.73
CA ASN A 141 -0.41 -7.29 10.56
C ASN A 141 -0.01 -7.96 9.24
N ALA A 142 1.03 -8.78 9.26
CA ALA A 142 1.44 -9.56 8.08
C ALA A 142 0.44 -10.69 7.74
N LEU A 143 -0.30 -11.22 8.71
CA LEU A 143 -1.25 -12.32 8.49
C LEU A 143 -2.36 -11.98 7.47
N PRO A 144 -3.12 -10.88 7.60
CA PRO A 144 -4.10 -10.50 6.56
C PRO A 144 -3.46 -10.27 5.19
N GLU A 145 -2.28 -9.65 5.14
CA GLU A 145 -1.59 -9.34 3.89
C GLU A 145 -1.15 -10.61 3.16
N THR A 146 -0.55 -11.55 3.88
CA THR A 146 -0.15 -12.85 3.33
C THR A 146 -1.34 -13.66 2.83
N LEU A 147 -2.49 -13.62 3.51
CA LEU A 147 -3.73 -14.25 3.04
C LEU A 147 -4.20 -13.65 1.70
N ILE A 148 -4.16 -12.32 1.56
CA ILE A 148 -4.50 -11.65 0.30
C ILE A 148 -3.52 -12.06 -0.81
N GLN A 149 -2.21 -12.11 -0.53
CA GLN A 149 -1.20 -12.53 -1.49
C GLN A 149 -1.41 -13.98 -1.95
N VAL A 150 -1.75 -14.89 -1.03
CA VAL A 150 -2.09 -16.28 -1.36
C VAL A 150 -3.33 -16.34 -2.28
N LEU A 151 -4.39 -15.59 -1.97
CA LEU A 151 -5.59 -15.53 -2.82
C LEU A 151 -5.26 -15.01 -4.23
N GLN A 152 -4.46 -13.95 -4.34
CA GLN A 152 -3.99 -13.43 -5.62
C GLN A 152 -3.11 -14.43 -6.38
N GLY A 153 -2.27 -15.18 -5.66
CA GLY A 153 -1.49 -16.29 -6.19
C GLY A 153 -2.36 -17.38 -6.80
N VAL A 154 -3.41 -17.82 -6.09
CA VAL A 154 -4.38 -18.81 -6.58
C VAL A 154 -5.10 -18.35 -7.85
N VAL A 155 -5.56 -17.08 -7.89
CA VAL A 155 -6.19 -16.53 -9.11
C VAL A 155 -5.20 -16.48 -10.28
N SER A 156 -3.93 -16.16 -10.00
CA SER A 156 -2.88 -16.13 -11.03
C SER A 156 -2.56 -17.53 -11.58
N LEU A 157 -2.47 -18.53 -10.71
CA LEU A 157 -2.31 -19.94 -11.09
C LEU A 157 -3.43 -20.41 -12.02
N ARG A 158 -4.70 -20.08 -11.70
CA ARG A 158 -5.85 -20.40 -12.57
C ARG A 158 -5.75 -19.79 -13.97
N ARG A 159 -5.19 -18.58 -14.09
CA ARG A 159 -4.96 -17.94 -15.40
C ARG A 159 -3.90 -18.66 -16.21
N ILE A 160 -2.81 -19.08 -15.56
CA ILE A 160 -1.73 -19.86 -16.18
C ILE A 160 -2.27 -21.22 -16.65
N GLU A 161 -3.02 -21.91 -15.79
CA GLU A 161 -3.70 -23.17 -16.13
C GLU A 161 -4.59 -23.01 -17.36
N LYS A 162 -5.44 -21.97 -17.40
CA LYS A 162 -6.28 -21.68 -18.56
C LYS A 162 -5.48 -21.43 -19.84
N TYR A 163 -4.34 -20.74 -19.74
CA TYR A 163 -3.46 -20.50 -20.88
C TYR A 163 -2.80 -21.78 -21.39
N MET A 164 -2.29 -22.61 -20.47
CA MET A 164 -1.69 -23.91 -20.81
C MET A 164 -2.68 -24.90 -21.42
N HIS A 165 -3.95 -24.81 -21.07
CA HIS A 165 -5.02 -25.59 -21.71
C HIS A 165 -5.56 -24.96 -23.01
N GLY A 166 -4.95 -23.87 -23.49
CA GLY A 166 -5.28 -23.26 -24.77
C GLY A 166 -5.00 -24.18 -25.95
N ALA A 167 -5.61 -23.88 -27.10
CA ALA A 167 -5.35 -24.64 -28.33
C ALA A 167 -3.91 -24.41 -28.80
N GLU A 168 -3.13 -25.48 -28.88
CA GLU A 168 -1.80 -25.49 -29.48
C GLU A 168 -1.89 -25.13 -30.98
N VAL A 169 -1.00 -24.25 -31.44
CA VAL A 169 -0.90 -23.91 -32.85
C VAL A 169 -0.34 -25.11 -33.60
N LYS A 170 -1.06 -25.60 -34.61
CA LYS A 170 -0.58 -26.71 -35.44
C LYS A 170 0.77 -26.34 -36.06
N PRO A 171 1.76 -27.27 -36.07
CA PRO A 171 3.05 -27.03 -36.69
C PRO A 171 2.87 -26.53 -38.12
N VAL A 172 3.50 -25.39 -38.44
CA VAL A 172 3.51 -24.87 -39.81
C VAL A 172 4.30 -25.88 -40.66
N PRO A 173 3.72 -26.41 -41.75
CA PRO A 173 4.44 -27.31 -42.66
C PRO A 173 5.73 -26.63 -43.16
N PRO A 174 6.83 -27.38 -43.36
CA PRO A 174 8.06 -26.83 -43.92
C PRO A 174 7.76 -26.19 -45.30
N LEU A 175 8.36 -25.03 -45.56
CA LEU A 175 8.27 -24.30 -46.84
C LEU A 175 9.02 -24.99 -48.00
N ASP A 176 9.43 -26.24 -47.84
CA ASP A 176 10.10 -27.04 -48.87
C ASP A 176 9.07 -27.60 -49.86
N GLY A 177 8.56 -26.73 -50.74
CA GLY A 177 7.65 -27.17 -51.81
C GLY A 177 6.83 -26.07 -52.48
N LEU A 178 6.77 -24.85 -51.92
CA LEU A 178 6.20 -23.70 -52.63
C LEU A 178 7.25 -23.14 -53.58
N ALA A 179 7.43 -23.82 -54.72
CA ALA A 179 8.03 -23.22 -55.89
C ALA A 179 7.15 -22.02 -56.28
N HIS A 180 7.52 -20.83 -55.81
CA HIS A 180 6.98 -19.59 -56.33
C HIS A 180 7.50 -19.45 -57.77
N PRO A 181 6.65 -19.51 -58.81
CA PRO A 181 7.09 -19.11 -60.13
C PRO A 181 7.41 -17.61 -60.02
N ILE A 182 8.69 -17.28 -60.15
CA ILE A 182 9.15 -15.90 -60.28
C ILE A 182 8.52 -15.40 -61.58
N ALA A 183 7.48 -14.58 -61.48
CA ALA A 183 6.95 -13.84 -62.62
C ALA A 183 8.03 -12.84 -63.02
N LEU A 184 8.67 -13.14 -64.15
CA LEU A 184 9.65 -12.30 -64.84
C LEU A 184 8.90 -11.29 -65.72
#